data_AF-A0A2N9MS17-F1
#
_entry.id   AF-A0A2N9MS17-F1
#
_cell.length_a   1.000
_cell.length_b   1.000
_cell.length_c   1.000
_cell.angle_alpha   90.00
_cell.angle_beta   90.00
_cell.angle_gamma   90.00
#
_symmetry.space_group_name_H-M   'P 1'
#
loop_
_entity.id
_entity.type
_entity.pdbx_description
1 polymer ?
#
loop_
_entity_poly.entity_id
_entity_poly.type
_entity_poly.pdbx_seq_one_letter_code
_entity_poly.pdbx_strand_id
1 'polypeptide(L)'
;MDEEERAAMEFFIAYAPEVHPVVPGAGGFRKARWARSGRGKSGGLPVIYSFLAEPGRVYMASIYAKSRKRTLPAADPNVFAMKGGRRS
;
A
#
# COMPACT_ATOMS: atom_id res chain seq x y z
N MET A 1 -4.29 -17.48 -0.94
CA MET A 1 -4.86 -17.26 0.39
C MET A 1 -6.19 -17.94 0.29
N ASP A 2 -6.48 -18.91 1.14
CA ASP A 2 -7.84 -19.46 1.17
C ASP A 2 -8.80 -18.45 1.82
N GLU A 3 -10.07 -18.80 1.88
CA GLU A 3 -11.12 -17.95 2.43
C GLU A 3 -10.89 -17.66 3.92
N GLU A 4 -10.48 -18.68 4.66
CA GLU A 4 -10.39 -18.64 6.11
C GLU A 4 -9.15 -17.86 6.58
N GLU A 5 -8.01 -18.06 5.91
CA GLU A 5 -6.82 -17.20 6.05
C GLU A 5 -7.18 -15.73 5.81
N ARG A 6 -8.03 -15.47 4.79
CA ARG A 6 -8.45 -14.11 4.44
C ARG A 6 -9.36 -13.49 5.48
N ALA A 7 -10.37 -14.21 5.93
CA ALA A 7 -11.26 -13.77 6.99
C ALA A 7 -10.49 -13.48 8.29
N ALA A 8 -9.55 -14.34 8.67
CA ALA A 8 -8.72 -14.14 9.86
C ALA A 8 -7.85 -12.87 9.77
N MET A 9 -7.27 -12.61 8.58
CA MET A 9 -6.52 -11.38 8.32
C MET A 9 -7.40 -10.13 8.38
N GLU A 10 -8.57 -10.17 7.74
CA GLU A 10 -9.52 -9.05 7.75
C GLU A 10 -10.00 -8.75 9.16
N PHE A 11 -10.34 -9.79 9.93
CA PHE A 11 -10.75 -9.66 11.33
C PHE A 11 -9.65 -9.07 12.19
N PHE A 12 -8.41 -9.55 12.06
CA PHE A 12 -7.28 -9.02 12.83
C PHE A 12 -7.05 -7.53 12.56
N ILE A 13 -7.09 -7.12 11.29
CA ILE A 13 -6.92 -5.71 10.91
C ILE A 13 -8.11 -4.87 11.38
N ALA A 14 -9.33 -5.39 11.32
CA ALA A 14 -10.53 -4.70 11.82
C ALA A 14 -10.51 -4.53 13.35
N TYR A 15 -10.01 -5.53 14.08
CA TYR A 15 -9.92 -5.50 15.54
C TYR A 15 -8.87 -4.51 16.04
N ALA A 16 -7.73 -4.41 15.35
CA ALA A 16 -6.61 -3.58 15.76
C ALA A 16 -6.02 -2.77 14.59
N PRO A 17 -6.79 -1.85 13.98
CA PRO A 17 -6.38 -1.19 12.75
C PRO A 17 -5.18 -0.25 12.92
N GLU A 18 -4.85 0.15 14.14
CA GLU A 18 -3.77 1.10 14.41
C GLU A 18 -2.40 0.46 14.63
N VAL A 19 -2.34 -0.87 14.80
CA VAL A 19 -1.10 -1.61 15.14
C VAL A 19 -0.07 -1.59 14.02
N HIS A 20 -0.46 -1.25 12.81
CA HIS A 20 0.46 -1.11 11.69
C HIS A 20 0.69 0.37 11.39
N PRO A 21 1.96 0.79 11.22
CA PRO A 21 2.29 2.20 11.03
C PRO A 21 1.69 2.74 9.74
N VAL A 22 1.31 4.01 9.77
CA VAL A 22 0.96 4.78 8.59
C VAL A 22 2.20 4.92 7.71
N VAL A 23 2.04 4.72 6.41
CA VAL A 23 3.09 4.95 5.42
C VAL A 23 3.20 6.47 5.19
N PRO A 24 4.34 7.11 5.49
CA PRO A 24 4.50 8.54 5.29
C PRO A 24 4.27 8.96 3.84
N GLY A 25 3.57 10.06 3.63
CA GLY A 25 3.24 10.57 2.28
C GLY A 25 2.18 9.78 1.52
N ALA A 26 1.61 8.72 2.12
CA ALA A 26 0.56 7.91 1.49
C ALA A 26 -0.85 8.24 2.03
N GLY A 27 -1.14 9.49 2.42
CA GLY A 27 -2.50 9.93 2.73
C GLY A 27 -3.25 9.10 3.79
N GLY A 28 -2.56 8.55 4.79
CA GLY A 28 -3.19 7.76 5.86
C GLY A 28 -3.27 6.25 5.62
N PHE A 29 -2.71 5.75 4.51
CA PHE A 29 -2.59 4.29 4.29
C PHE A 29 -1.60 3.65 5.25
N ARG A 30 -1.93 2.43 5.69
CA ARG A 30 -1.15 1.56 6.56
C ARG A 30 -0.75 0.30 5.80
N LYS A 31 0.36 -0.32 6.22
CA LYS A 31 0.93 -1.50 5.57
C LYS A 31 1.18 -2.62 6.57
N ALA A 32 0.39 -3.69 6.47
CA ALA A 32 0.58 -4.92 7.23
C ALA A 32 1.41 -5.93 6.41
N ARG A 33 2.28 -6.70 7.06
CA ARG A 33 2.89 -7.91 6.46
C ARG A 33 2.17 -9.12 7.01
N TRP A 34 1.30 -9.73 6.21
CA TRP A 34 0.56 -10.92 6.62
C TRP A 34 1.35 -12.19 6.29
N ALA A 35 1.72 -12.96 7.32
CA ALA A 35 2.32 -14.27 7.12
C ALA A 35 1.25 -15.26 6.68
N ARG A 36 1.56 -16.12 5.71
CA ARG A 36 0.66 -17.19 5.26
C ARG A 36 1.13 -18.51 5.82
N SER A 37 0.20 -19.37 6.21
CA SER A 37 0.56 -20.68 6.75
C SER A 37 1.24 -21.53 5.68
N GLY A 38 2.23 -22.34 6.09
CA GLY A 38 2.94 -23.28 5.20
C GLY A 38 3.82 -22.63 4.12
N ARG A 39 4.10 -21.32 4.21
CA ARG A 39 4.92 -20.59 3.24
C ARG A 39 6.00 -19.81 3.99
N GLY A 40 7.27 -20.11 3.69
CA GLY A 40 8.42 -19.51 4.37
C GLY A 40 8.48 -17.97 4.24
N LYS A 41 9.56 -17.33 4.71
CA LYS A 41 9.74 -15.85 4.76
C LYS A 41 9.30 -15.08 3.49
N SER A 42 9.31 -15.70 2.32
CA SER A 42 8.91 -15.11 1.03
C SER A 42 7.42 -15.22 0.67
N GLY A 43 6.62 -16.03 1.37
CA GLY A 43 5.23 -16.28 1.01
C GLY A 43 4.19 -15.47 1.79
N GLY A 44 4.64 -14.62 2.71
CA GLY A 44 3.82 -13.58 3.32
C GLY A 44 3.53 -12.44 2.34
N LEU A 45 2.39 -11.79 2.51
CA LEU A 45 1.84 -10.84 1.57
C LEU A 45 1.59 -9.48 2.23
N PRO A 46 1.99 -8.36 1.61
CA PRO A 46 1.66 -7.04 2.12
C PRO A 46 0.20 -6.67 1.86
N VAL A 47 -0.49 -6.27 2.92
CA VAL A 47 -1.86 -5.76 2.90
C VAL A 47 -1.79 -4.25 3.11
N ILE A 48 -2.41 -3.49 2.21
CA ILE A 48 -2.56 -2.04 2.36
C ILE A 48 -4.01 -1.74 2.70
N TYR A 49 -4.21 -0.95 3.74
CA TYR A 49 -5.52 -0.52 4.21
C TYR A 49 -5.47 0.90 4.76
N SER A 50 -6.62 1.56 4.89
CA SER A 50 -6.75 2.79 5.67
C SER A 50 -7.76 2.58 6.79
N PHE A 51 -7.59 3.33 7.88
CA PHE A 51 -8.51 3.33 9.01
C PHE A 51 -9.02 4.74 9.22
N LEU A 52 -10.34 4.86 9.23
CA LEU A 52 -11.06 6.07 9.53
C LEU A 52 -11.65 5.90 10.94
N ALA A 53 -11.02 6.54 11.94
CA ALA A 53 -11.36 6.39 13.35
C ALA A 53 -12.83 6.72 13.65
N GLU A 54 -13.38 7.72 12.98
CA GLU A 54 -14.81 8.03 13.00
C GLU A 54 -15.32 7.99 11.55
N PRO A 55 -16.14 6.99 11.18
CA PRO A 55 -17.02 6.16 12.01
C PRO A 55 -16.49 4.74 12.31
N GLY A 56 -15.19 4.56 12.56
CA GLY A 56 -14.60 3.26 12.89
C GLY A 56 -14.52 2.30 11.70
N ARG A 57 -14.22 2.82 10.51
CA ARG A 57 -14.21 2.02 9.26
C ARG A 57 -12.80 1.70 8.80
N VAL A 58 -12.61 0.45 8.41
CA VAL A 58 -11.40 -0.01 7.74
C VAL A 58 -11.68 -0.19 6.25
N TYR A 59 -10.85 0.40 5.41
CA TYR A 59 -10.90 0.22 3.96
C TYR A 59 -9.69 -0.58 3.50
N MET A 60 -9.93 -1.78 2.98
CA MET A 60 -8.89 -2.63 2.40
C MET A 60 -8.60 -2.19 0.96
N ALA A 61 -7.38 -1.73 0.69
CA ALA A 61 -7.01 -1.21 -0.63
C ALA A 61 -6.44 -2.29 -1.55
N SER A 62 -5.51 -3.13 -1.06
CA SER A 62 -4.93 -4.20 -1.88
C SER A 62 -4.15 -5.24 -1.06
N ILE A 63 -4.29 -6.49 -1.49
CA ILE A 63 -3.52 -7.66 -1.08
C ILE A 63 -2.46 -7.86 -2.19
N TYR A 64 -1.27 -7.26 -2.05
CA TYR A 64 -0.22 -7.33 -3.08
C TYR A 64 0.46 -8.70 -3.07
N ALA A 65 -0.14 -9.70 -3.70
CA ALA A 65 0.66 -10.81 -4.23
C ALA A 65 1.46 -10.17 -5.36
N LYS A 66 2.79 -10.17 -5.25
CA LYS A 66 3.71 -9.52 -6.18
C LYS A 66 3.35 -9.88 -7.64
N SER A 67 2.49 -9.07 -8.26
CA SER A 67 2.14 -9.15 -9.67
C SER A 67 2.08 -7.72 -10.18
N ARG A 68 3.18 -7.33 -10.84
CA ARG A 68 3.28 -6.24 -11.81
C ARG A 68 2.69 -4.89 -11.41
N LYS A 69 3.41 -4.12 -10.60
CA LYS A 69 3.48 -2.68 -10.89
C LYS A 69 4.42 -2.53 -12.09
N ARG A 70 3.85 -2.31 -13.27
CA ARG A 70 4.60 -1.82 -14.45
C ARG A 70 5.27 -0.53 -14.00
N THR A 71 6.60 -0.53 -13.90
CA THR A 71 7.38 0.70 -13.76
C THR A 71 6.91 1.65 -14.85
N LEU A 72 6.26 2.75 -14.48
CA LEU A 72 6.06 3.85 -15.40
C LEU A 72 7.48 4.37 -15.73
N PRO A 73 7.91 4.42 -17.00
CA PRO A 73 9.17 5.05 -17.32
C PRO A 73 9.12 6.48 -16.78
N ALA A 74 10.15 6.85 -16.03
CA ALA A 74 10.33 8.20 -15.53
C ALA A 74 10.16 9.14 -16.73
N ALA A 75 9.16 10.03 -16.65
CA ALA A 75 9.05 11.12 -17.59
C ALA A 75 10.39 11.86 -17.55
N ASP A 76 11.03 11.92 -18.70
CA ASP A 76 12.32 12.55 -18.92
C ASP A 76 12.28 13.97 -18.34
N PRO A 77 13.12 14.32 -17.35
CA PRO A 77 13.07 15.64 -16.72
C PRO A 77 13.43 16.80 -17.68
N ASN A 78 13.78 16.52 -18.93
CA ASN A 78 14.16 17.53 -19.93
C ASN A 78 13.00 18.17 -20.71
N VAL A 79 11.74 17.83 -20.45
CA VAL A 79 10.60 18.38 -21.22
C VAL A 79 10.21 19.82 -20.81
N PHE A 80 10.76 20.37 -19.71
CA PHE A 80 10.51 21.77 -19.32
C PHE A 80 11.79 22.62 -19.26
N ALA A 81 12.45 22.77 -20.41
CA ALA A 81 13.43 23.83 -20.63
C ALA A 81 12.88 24.90 -21.61
N MET A 82 11.79 25.56 -21.23
CA MET A 82 11.46 26.89 -21.78
C MET A 82 11.54 27.91 -20.64
N LYS A 83 12.74 28.48 -20.46
CA LYS A 83 12.92 29.73 -19.71
C LYS A 83 13.28 30.81 -20.71
N GLY A 84 12.34 31.73 -20.91
CA GLY A 84 12.55 32.90 -21.74
C GLY A 84 13.63 33.84 -21.19
N GLY A 85 14.13 34.68 -22.10
CA GLY A 85 14.61 36.03 -21.80
C GLY A 85 16.11 36.21 -21.54
N ARG A 86 16.84 36.60 -22.59
CA ARG A 86 17.64 37.84 -22.58
C ARG A 86 18.00 38.27 -24.00
N ARG A 87 17.39 39.37 -24.44
CA ARG A 87 17.89 40.21 -25.53
C ARG A 87 19.06 41.03 -24.98
N SER A 88 20.17 41.00 -25.69
CA SER A 88 21.22 42.02 -25.75
C SER A 88 21.63 42.17 -27.20
#